data_AF-A0AAN6LNX5-F1
#
_entry.id   AF-A0AAN6LNX5-F1
#
_cell.length_a   1.000
_cell.length_b   1.000
_cell.length_c   1.000
_cell.angle_alpha   90.00
_cell.angle_beta   90.00
_cell.angle_gamma   90.00
#
_symmetry.space_group_name_H-M   'P 1'
#
loop_
_entity.id
_entity.type
_entity.pdbx_description
1 polymer ?
#
loop_
_entity_poly.entity_id
_entity_poly.type
_entity_poly.pdbx_seq_one_letter_code
_entity_poly.pdbx_strand_id
1 'polypeptide(L)'
;MSVPNQQISTYTPPQPQSAYPQQQPQQEKKGMSLWVWGIGLGAAAFFGRAGLVALRRSGAAGSALGRGYYKGGFEPKMTRREAALILEMPERGVTKELLRKKHRQLMLLNHPDRGGSPYLATKVNEAKELLDKEIK
;
A
#
# COMPACT_ATOMS: atom_id res chain seq x y z
N MET A 1 -59.00 73.32 62.54
CA MET A 1 -57.68 72.91 62.04
C MET A 1 -57.81 71.50 61.50
N SER A 2 -57.98 71.36 60.18
CA SER A 2 -58.24 70.12 59.46
C SER A 2 -56.94 69.62 58.84
N VAL A 3 -56.53 68.41 59.21
CA VAL A 3 -55.30 67.76 58.71
C VAL A 3 -55.54 67.23 57.29
N PRO A 4 -54.62 67.43 56.33
CA PRO A 4 -54.81 66.96 54.96
C PRO A 4 -54.55 65.46 54.83
N ASN A 5 -55.43 64.84 54.02
CA ASN A 5 -55.53 63.44 53.69
C ASN A 5 -54.30 62.98 52.89
N GLN A 6 -53.45 62.12 53.48
CA GLN A 6 -52.31 61.54 52.77
C GLN A 6 -52.77 60.37 51.90
N GLN A 7 -52.68 60.53 50.59
CA GLN A 7 -52.97 59.47 49.62
C GLN A 7 -51.83 58.43 49.65
N ILE A 8 -52.17 57.20 50.00
CA ILE A 8 -51.26 56.06 50.02
C ILE A 8 -51.24 55.48 48.60
N SER A 9 -50.15 55.70 47.85
CA SER A 9 -49.93 55.03 46.56
C SER A 9 -49.76 53.53 46.78
N THR A 10 -50.67 52.73 46.27
CA THR A 10 -50.59 51.27 46.32
C THR A 10 -49.56 50.77 45.29
N TYR A 11 -48.56 50.03 45.77
CA TYR A 11 -47.61 49.30 44.93
C TYR A 11 -48.22 47.95 44.56
N THR A 12 -48.46 47.70 43.27
CA THR A 12 -48.88 46.39 42.75
C THR A 12 -47.64 45.68 42.19
N PRO A 13 -47.20 44.55 42.76
CA PRO A 13 -46.07 43.81 42.21
C PRO A 13 -46.46 43.14 40.88
N PRO A 14 -45.55 43.07 39.89
CA PRO A 14 -45.78 42.35 38.65
C PRO A 14 -45.87 40.84 38.88
N GLN A 15 -46.81 40.17 38.21
CA GLN A 15 -47.04 38.73 38.32
C GLN A 15 -45.85 37.94 37.73
N PRO A 16 -45.38 36.86 38.39
CA PRO A 16 -44.31 36.03 37.88
C PRO A 16 -44.78 35.27 36.63
N GLN A 17 -44.13 35.52 35.49
CA GLN A 17 -44.35 34.72 34.28
C GLN A 17 -43.75 33.33 34.52
N SER A 18 -44.60 32.31 34.57
CA SER A 18 -44.19 30.91 34.69
C SER A 18 -43.52 30.45 33.38
N ALA A 19 -42.19 30.61 33.30
CA ALA A 19 -41.37 29.97 32.30
C ALA A 19 -41.15 28.50 32.70
N TYR A 20 -42.06 27.61 32.30
CA TYR A 20 -41.76 26.18 32.37
C TYR A 20 -40.66 25.88 31.34
N PRO A 21 -39.51 25.30 31.74
CA PRO A 21 -38.52 24.89 30.76
C PRO A 21 -39.13 23.79 29.88
N GLN A 22 -39.26 24.05 28.59
CA GLN A 22 -39.62 23.06 27.59
C GLN A 22 -38.52 21.99 27.57
N GLN A 23 -38.85 20.79 28.07
CA GLN A 23 -37.95 19.65 28.02
C GLN A 23 -37.79 19.24 26.55
N GLN A 24 -36.63 19.50 25.96
CA GLN A 24 -36.29 19.01 24.65
C GLN A 24 -36.18 17.47 24.72
N PRO A 25 -36.72 16.72 23.75
CA PRO A 25 -36.65 15.26 23.77
C PRO A 25 -35.18 14.86 23.75
N GLN A 26 -34.76 14.15 24.80
CA GLN A 26 -33.42 13.57 24.85
C GLN A 26 -33.31 12.56 23.71
N GLN A 27 -32.55 12.91 22.68
CA GLN A 27 -32.18 11.96 21.64
C GLN A 27 -31.36 10.86 22.31
N GLU A 28 -32.00 9.71 22.50
CA GLU A 28 -31.34 8.48 22.91
C GLU A 28 -30.23 8.19 21.90
N LYS A 29 -28.98 8.51 22.27
CA LYS A 29 -27.82 8.00 21.55
C LYS A 29 -27.84 6.50 21.77
N LYS A 30 -28.48 5.76 20.87
CA LYS A 30 -28.38 4.30 20.79
C LYS A 30 -26.89 3.99 20.69
N GLY A 31 -26.28 3.71 21.84
CA GLY A 31 -24.88 3.32 21.93
C GLY A 31 -24.74 2.08 21.06
N MET A 32 -23.95 2.19 20.01
CA MET A 32 -23.65 1.07 19.13
C MET A 32 -23.08 -0.05 20.01
N SER A 33 -23.88 -1.09 20.22
CA SER A 33 -23.62 -2.16 21.17
C SER A 33 -22.22 -2.75 20.96
N LEU A 34 -21.48 -2.97 22.05
CA LEU A 34 -20.10 -3.49 22.07
C LEU A 34 -19.92 -4.77 21.21
N TRP A 35 -21.00 -5.55 21.07
CA TRP A 35 -21.07 -6.74 20.23
C TRP A 35 -20.97 -6.44 18.72
N VAL A 36 -21.49 -5.30 18.26
CA VAL A 36 -21.43 -4.87 16.85
C VAL A 36 -19.99 -4.58 16.45
N TRP A 37 -19.21 -3.95 17.32
CA TRP A 37 -17.78 -3.75 17.11
C TRP A 37 -17.00 -5.07 17.13
N GLY A 38 -17.29 -5.96 18.09
CA GLY A 38 -16.60 -7.26 18.21
C GLY A 38 -16.83 -8.18 17.01
N ILE A 39 -18.08 -8.34 16.57
CA ILE A 39 -18.43 -9.18 15.42
C ILE A 39 -17.94 -8.55 14.11
N GLY A 40 -18.08 -7.24 13.95
CA GLY A 40 -17.62 -6.52 12.75
C GLY A 40 -16.12 -6.64 12.52
N LEU A 41 -15.31 -6.43 13.57
CA LEU A 41 -13.84 -6.58 13.50
C LEU A 41 -13.44 -8.03 13.23
N GLY A 42 -14.08 -9.01 13.89
CA GLY A 42 -13.81 -10.42 13.68
C GLY A 42 -14.10 -10.89 12.25
N ALA A 43 -15.25 -10.49 11.69
CA ALA A 43 -15.63 -10.82 10.32
C ALA A 43 -14.67 -10.19 9.30
N ALA A 44 -14.31 -8.90 9.46
CA ALA A 44 -13.36 -8.23 8.59
C ALA A 44 -11.98 -8.91 8.59
N ALA A 45 -11.48 -9.31 9.77
CA ALA A 45 -10.22 -10.04 9.88
C ALA A 45 -10.28 -11.43 9.22
N PHE A 46 -11.38 -12.17 9.42
CA PHE A 46 -11.55 -13.51 8.85
C PHE A 46 -11.64 -13.47 7.31
N PHE A 47 -12.53 -12.64 6.76
CA PHE A 47 -12.72 -12.53 5.32
C PHE A 47 -11.55 -11.83 4.63
N GLY A 48 -10.93 -10.83 5.28
CA GLY A 48 -9.69 -10.21 4.80
C GLY A 48 -8.56 -11.24 4.69
N ARG A 49 -8.40 -12.11 5.70
CA ARG A 49 -7.40 -13.19 5.66
C ARG A 49 -7.73 -14.25 4.62
N ALA A 50 -8.99 -14.66 4.50
CA ALA A 50 -9.43 -15.62 3.48
C ALA A 50 -9.17 -15.10 2.05
N GLY A 51 -9.52 -13.84 1.78
CA GLY A 51 -9.27 -13.18 0.49
C GLY A 51 -7.78 -13.08 0.17
N LEU A 52 -6.95 -12.69 1.13
CA LEU A 52 -5.49 -12.60 0.96
C LEU A 52 -4.86 -13.98 0.69
N VAL A 53 -5.31 -15.03 1.38
CA VAL A 53 -4.83 -16.41 1.16
C VAL A 53 -5.25 -16.91 -0.23
N ALA A 54 -6.47 -16.61 -0.68
CA ALA A 54 -6.91 -16.94 -2.04
C ALA A 54 -6.05 -16.24 -3.10
N LEU A 55 -5.74 -14.94 -2.92
CA LEU A 55 -4.87 -14.18 -3.82
C LEU A 55 -3.41 -14.68 -3.84
N ARG A 56 -2.89 -15.14 -2.69
CA ARG A 56 -1.54 -15.75 -2.63
C ARG A 56 -1.50 -17.11 -3.32
N ARG A 57 -2.55 -17.93 -3.17
CA ARG A 57 -2.64 -19.24 -3.81
C ARG A 57 -2.87 -19.17 -5.31
N SER A 58 -3.55 -18.14 -5.81
CA SER A 58 -3.81 -17.97 -7.24
C SER A 58 -2.58 -17.53 -8.05
N GLY A 59 -1.44 -17.23 -7.40
CA GLY A 59 -0.24 -16.71 -8.06
C GLY A 59 -0.35 -15.23 -8.49
N ALA A 60 -1.57 -14.65 -8.48
CA ALA A 60 -1.81 -13.25 -8.79
C ALA A 60 -1.07 -12.30 -7.83
N ALA A 61 -0.97 -12.67 -6.55
CA ALA A 61 -0.17 -11.90 -5.59
C ALA A 61 1.34 -12.01 -5.86
N GLY A 62 1.84 -13.10 -6.45
CA GLY A 62 3.25 -13.26 -6.79
C GLY A 62 3.72 -12.32 -7.90
N SER A 63 2.84 -12.00 -8.85
CA SER A 63 3.12 -10.99 -9.87
C SER A 63 3.05 -9.56 -9.33
N ALA A 64 2.17 -9.29 -8.34
CA ALA A 64 2.01 -7.96 -7.74
C ALA A 64 3.04 -7.64 -6.64
N LEU A 65 3.57 -8.65 -5.94
CA LEU A 65 4.54 -8.50 -4.84
C LEU A 65 6.00 -8.74 -5.27
N GLY A 66 6.25 -8.86 -6.57
CA GLY A 66 7.57 -9.12 -7.12
C GLY A 66 7.84 -10.60 -7.37
N ARG A 67 8.46 -10.89 -8.52
CA ARG A 67 8.87 -12.25 -8.89
C ARG A 67 9.91 -12.72 -7.89
N GLY A 68 9.70 -13.90 -7.29
CA GLY A 68 10.68 -14.48 -6.38
C GLY A 68 12.03 -14.65 -7.08
N TYR A 69 13.11 -14.39 -6.34
CA TYR A 69 14.48 -14.58 -6.84
C TYR A 69 14.73 -16.04 -7.21
N TYR A 70 15.54 -16.27 -8.25
CA TYR A 70 16.05 -17.60 -8.55
C TYR A 70 16.91 -18.09 -7.38
N LYS A 71 16.67 -19.33 -6.95
CA LYS A 71 17.43 -19.94 -5.86
C LYS A 71 18.73 -20.51 -6.40
N GLY A 72 19.83 -20.26 -5.70
CA GLY A 72 21.17 -20.74 -6.06
C GLY A 72 22.10 -19.61 -6.51
N GLY A 73 23.29 -19.99 -6.97
CA GLY A 73 24.25 -19.09 -7.62
C GLY A 73 24.21 -19.22 -9.14
N PHE A 74 25.19 -18.63 -9.80
CA PHE A 74 25.41 -18.84 -11.23
C PHE A 74 25.81 -20.29 -11.52
N GLU A 75 25.47 -20.77 -12.71
CA GLU A 75 25.89 -22.08 -13.18
C GLU A 75 27.42 -22.11 -13.34
N PRO A 76 28.07 -23.28 -13.12
CA PRO A 76 29.52 -23.42 -13.29
C PRO A 76 30.00 -23.07 -14.71
N LYS A 77 29.13 -23.25 -15.70
CA LYS A 77 29.37 -22.92 -17.10
C LYS A 77 28.18 -22.12 -17.61
N MET A 78 28.44 -20.96 -18.21
CA MET A 78 27.41 -20.10 -18.78
C MET A 78 26.57 -20.87 -19.81
N THR A 79 25.26 -20.92 -19.61
CA THR A 79 24.31 -21.53 -20.55
C THR A 79 23.48 -20.47 -21.25
N ARG A 80 22.89 -20.84 -22.39
CA ARG A 80 21.98 -19.96 -23.14
C ARG A 80 20.81 -19.44 -22.30
N ARG A 81 20.25 -20.31 -21.46
CA ARG A 81 19.16 -19.98 -20.54
C ARG A 81 19.62 -18.97 -19.49
N GLU A 82 20.76 -19.23 -18.84
CA GLU A 82 21.33 -18.31 -17.87
C GLU A 82 21.66 -16.95 -18.49
N ALA A 83 22.29 -16.93 -19.67
CA ALA A 83 22.62 -15.70 -20.38
C ALA A 83 21.37 -14.86 -20.72
N ALA A 84 20.29 -15.51 -21.17
CA ALA A 84 19.02 -14.86 -21.44
C ALA A 84 18.39 -14.27 -20.16
N LEU A 85 18.48 -14.99 -19.03
CA LEU A 85 18.02 -14.51 -17.73
C LEU A 85 18.84 -13.30 -17.23
N ILE A 86 20.16 -13.35 -17.35
CA ILE A 86 21.07 -12.25 -16.94
C ILE A 86 20.79 -10.98 -17.74
N LEU A 87 20.60 -11.10 -19.06
CA LEU A 87 20.40 -9.96 -19.96
C LEU A 87 18.94 -9.50 -20.07
N GLU A 88 18.04 -10.11 -19.30
CA GLU A 88 16.58 -9.85 -19.31
C GLU A 88 15.99 -9.90 -20.72
N MET A 89 16.30 -10.97 -21.44
CA MET A 89 15.88 -11.15 -22.82
C MET A 89 15.26 -12.53 -23.05
N PRO A 90 14.38 -12.67 -24.06
CA PRO A 90 13.83 -13.98 -24.39
C PRO A 90 14.94 -14.90 -24.93
N GLU A 91 14.82 -16.19 -24.67
CA GLU A 91 15.76 -17.19 -25.23
C GLU A 91 15.68 -17.27 -26.76
N ARG A 92 14.58 -16.84 -27.39
CA ARG A 92 14.38 -16.90 -28.84
C ARG A 92 14.15 -15.50 -29.41
N GLY A 93 14.46 -15.33 -30.70
CA GLY A 93 14.26 -14.05 -31.38
C GLY A 93 15.24 -12.96 -30.92
N VAL A 94 16.43 -13.36 -30.47
CA VAL A 94 17.46 -12.40 -30.06
C VAL A 94 18.07 -11.74 -31.29
N THR A 95 18.02 -10.41 -31.34
CA THR A 95 18.70 -9.61 -32.36
C THR A 95 20.00 -9.03 -31.80
N LYS A 96 20.99 -8.81 -32.68
CA LYS A 96 22.29 -8.22 -32.30
C LYS A 96 22.14 -6.83 -31.70
N GLU A 97 21.18 -6.05 -32.19
CA GLU A 97 20.87 -4.71 -31.66
C GLU A 97 20.35 -4.77 -30.23
N LEU A 98 19.39 -5.67 -29.95
CA LEU A 98 18.83 -5.85 -28.62
C LEU A 98 19.91 -6.32 -27.63
N LEU A 99 20.76 -7.28 -28.06
CA LEU A 99 21.87 -7.77 -27.26
C LEU A 99 22.82 -6.63 -26.85
N ARG A 100 23.25 -5.79 -27.80
CA ARG A 100 24.14 -4.65 -27.54
C ARG A 100 23.49 -3.62 -26.61
N LYS A 101 22.19 -3.35 -26.80
CA LYS A 101 21.43 -2.41 -25.98
C LYS A 101 21.34 -2.89 -24.52
N LYS A 102 20.93 -4.14 -24.30
CA LYS A 102 20.78 -4.74 -22.96
C LYS A 102 22.12 -4.89 -22.25
N HIS A 103 23.15 -5.37 -22.95
CA HIS A 103 24.51 -5.47 -22.40
C HIS A 103 25.04 -4.10 -21.96
N ARG A 104 24.92 -3.06 -22.80
CA ARG A 104 25.34 -1.69 -22.43
C ARG A 104 24.61 -1.18 -21.19
N GLN A 105 23.29 -1.38 -21.11
CA GLN A 105 22.48 -0.94 -19.98
C GLN A 105 22.93 -1.64 -18.68
N LEU A 106 23.09 -2.96 -18.70
CA LEU A 106 23.50 -3.72 -17.53
C LEU A 106 24.96 -3.44 -17.12
N MET A 107 25.86 -3.24 -18.08
CA MET A 107 27.24 -2.84 -17.80
C MET A 107 27.38 -1.45 -17.25
N LEU A 108 26.53 -0.50 -17.65
CA LEU A 108 26.54 0.82 -17.04
C LEU A 108 26.22 0.76 -15.54
N LEU A 109 25.28 -0.10 -15.16
CA LEU A 109 24.83 -0.29 -13.77
C LEU A 109 25.82 -1.12 -12.93
N ASN A 110 26.48 -2.12 -13.53
CA ASN A 110 27.34 -3.05 -12.80
C ASN A 110 28.85 -2.80 -13.02
N HIS A 111 29.23 -1.67 -13.62
CA HIS A 111 30.63 -1.38 -13.92
C HIS A 111 31.49 -1.34 -12.64
N PRO A 112 32.64 -2.06 -12.57
CA PRO A 112 33.47 -2.10 -11.36
C PRO A 112 33.97 -0.71 -10.96
N ASP A 113 34.40 0.11 -11.92
CA ASP A 113 34.87 1.48 -11.65
C ASP A 113 33.76 2.43 -11.15
N ARG A 114 32.49 2.01 -11.22
CA ARG A 114 31.34 2.74 -10.66
C ARG A 114 30.81 2.11 -9.37
N GLY A 115 31.60 1.25 -8.73
CA GLY A 115 31.22 0.53 -7.51
C GLY A 115 30.40 -0.74 -7.76
N GLY A 116 30.30 -1.20 -9.01
CA GLY A 116 29.70 -2.49 -9.34
C GLY A 116 30.58 -3.67 -8.93
N SER A 117 29.99 -4.86 -8.80
CA SER A 117 30.76 -6.08 -8.49
C SER A 117 31.55 -6.54 -9.71
N PRO A 118 32.88 -6.73 -9.61
CA PRO A 118 33.68 -7.30 -10.69
C PRO A 118 33.14 -8.66 -11.16
N TYR A 119 32.67 -9.48 -10.22
CA TYR A 119 32.10 -10.80 -10.52
C TYR A 119 30.81 -10.71 -11.35
N LEU A 120 29.91 -9.78 -11.01
CA LEU A 120 28.69 -9.56 -11.80
C LEU A 120 29.00 -8.99 -13.17
N ALA A 121 29.97 -8.08 -13.27
CA ALA A 121 30.43 -7.55 -14.55
C ALA A 121 30.94 -8.67 -15.47
N THR A 122 31.75 -9.58 -14.93
CA THR A 122 32.22 -10.77 -15.65
C THR A 122 31.06 -11.64 -16.12
N LYS A 123 30.05 -11.90 -15.28
CA LYS A 123 28.90 -12.74 -15.66
C LYS A 123 28.05 -12.13 -16.77
N VAL A 124 27.88 -10.82 -16.81
CA VAL A 124 27.17 -10.15 -17.92
C VAL A 124 28.00 -10.16 -19.20
N ASN A 125 29.33 -10.06 -19.11
CA ASN A 125 30.21 -10.19 -20.26
C ASN A 125 30.18 -11.62 -20.83
N GLU A 126 30.25 -12.64 -19.98
CA GLU A 126 30.08 -14.06 -20.35
C GLU A 126 28.73 -14.29 -21.06
N ALA A 127 27.64 -13.73 -20.51
CA ALA A 127 26.31 -13.83 -21.12
C ALA A 127 26.26 -13.19 -22.52
N LYS A 128 26.86 -12.00 -22.69
CA LYS A 128 26.98 -11.34 -23.99
C LYS A 128 27.76 -12.20 -24.97
N GLU A 129 28.93 -12.70 -24.57
CA GLU A 129 29.79 -13.49 -25.46
C GLU A 129 29.15 -14.79 -25.92
N LEU A 130 28.39 -15.45 -25.04
CA LEU A 130 27.66 -16.67 -25.41
C LEU A 130 26.61 -16.37 -26.47
N LEU A 131 25.74 -15.38 -26.24
CA LEU A 131 24.66 -15.06 -27.17
C LEU A 131 25.17 -14.46 -28.49
N ASP A 132 26.23 -13.66 -28.45
CA ASP A 132 26.85 -13.08 -29.66
C ASP A 132 27.42 -14.16 -30.60
N LYS A 133 27.87 -15.31 -30.05
CA LYS A 133 28.30 -16.46 -30.84
C LYS A 133 27.15 -17.23 -31.47
N GLU A 134 25.97 -17.23 -30.84
CA GLU A 134 24.79 -17.94 -31.34
C GLU A 134 24.01 -17.14 -32.38
N ILE A 135 24.05 -15.80 -32.31
CA ILE A 135 23.41 -14.92 -33.29
C ILE A 135 24.31 -14.81 -34.51
N LYS A 136 23.95 -15.56 -35.56
CA LYS A 136 24.59 -15.46 -36.88
C LYS A 136 24.21 -14.16 -37.59
#